data_AF-A0A7W7RMQ2-F1
#
_entry.id   AF-A0A7W7RMQ2-F1
#
_cell.length_a   1.000
_cell.length_b   1.000
_cell.length_c   1.000
_cell.angle_alpha   90.00
_cell.angle_beta   90.00
_cell.angle_gamma   90.00
#
_symmetry.space_group_name_H-M   'P 1'
#
loop_
_entity.id
_entity.type
_entity.pdbx_description
1 polymer ?
#
loop_
_entity_poly.entity_id
_entity_poly.type
_entity_poly.pdbx_seq_one_letter_code
_entity_poly.pdbx_strand_id
1 'polypeptide(L)'
;MIAAYVAISVVNTLVMATGERTREFALLRMVGTTRRQLLSMLRWEALFIGGLALVVGGIGVLVALVPFSMVMAGTPVPYVPPLVGLGLVAVTMLIAQLAMLVPARIALRTPPAEALTKPM
;
A
#
# COMPACT_ATOMS: atom_id res chain seq x y z
N MET A 1 -25.62 5.69 -2.10
CA MET A 1 -24.97 7.00 -2.31
C MET A 1 -23.51 7.00 -1.84
N ILE A 2 -23.20 6.72 -0.57
CA ILE A 2 -21.80 6.74 -0.06
C ILE A 2 -20.88 5.78 -0.81
N ALA A 3 -21.30 4.52 -1.03
CA ALA A 3 -20.49 3.54 -1.75
C ALA A 3 -20.17 3.96 -3.19
N ALA A 4 -21.12 4.60 -3.89
CA ALA A 4 -20.92 5.11 -5.24
C ALA A 4 -19.95 6.29 -5.27
N TYR A 5 -20.08 7.23 -4.33
CA TYR A 5 -19.15 8.36 -4.18
C TYR A 5 -17.72 7.87 -3.89
N VAL A 6 -17.57 6.94 -2.95
CA VAL A 6 -16.27 6.33 -2.63
C VAL A 6 -15.69 5.62 -3.84
N ALA A 7 -16.48 4.83 -4.57
CA ALA A 7 -16.03 4.14 -5.77
C ALA A 7 -15.50 5.13 -6.84
N ILE A 8 -16.24 6.20 -7.11
CA ILE A 8 -15.83 7.23 -8.09
C ILE A 8 -14.55 7.94 -7.62
N SER A 9 -14.47 8.32 -6.34
CA SER A 9 -13.28 8.98 -5.79
C SER A 9 -12.06 8.08 -5.91
N VAL A 10 -12.18 6.80 -5.53
CA VAL A 10 -11.11 5.82 -5.64
C VAL A 10 -10.68 5.65 -7.10
N VAL A 11 -11.62 5.53 -8.04
CA VAL A 11 -11.30 5.44 -9.47
C VAL A 11 -10.56 6.68 -9.94
N ASN A 12 -11.03 7.88 -9.59
CA ASN A 12 -10.40 9.13 -9.99
C ASN A 12 -8.97 9.25 -9.45
N THR A 13 -8.76 8.92 -8.17
CA THR A 13 -7.42 8.89 -7.57
C THR A 13 -6.54 7.82 -8.23
N LEU A 14 -7.06 6.63 -8.51
CA LEU A 14 -6.31 5.58 -9.19
C LEU A 14 -5.89 6.00 -10.60
N VAL A 15 -6.76 6.67 -11.36
CA VAL A 15 -6.44 7.19 -12.69
C VAL A 15 -5.33 8.24 -12.62
N MET A 16 -5.46 9.21 -11.71
CA MET A 16 -4.45 10.25 -11.50
C MET A 16 -3.10 9.67 -11.04
N ALA A 17 -3.10 8.83 -10.01
CA ALA A 17 -1.90 8.21 -9.46
C ALA A 17 -1.20 7.27 -10.46
N THR A 18 -1.98 6.61 -11.33
CA THR A 18 -1.40 5.76 -12.40
C THR A 18 -0.66 6.62 -13.43
N GLY A 19 -1.23 7.76 -13.82
CA GLY A 19 -0.65 8.67 -14.82
C GLY A 19 0.70 9.27 -14.38
N GLU A 20 0.77 9.81 -13.16
CA GLU A 20 2.00 10.40 -12.62
C GLU A 20 3.12 9.35 -12.51
N ARG A 21 2.81 8.17 -11.97
CA ARG A 21 3.79 7.09 -11.81
C ARG A 21 4.26 6.52 -13.14
N THR A 22 3.42 6.45 -14.19
CA THR A 22 3.89 6.03 -15.53
C THR A 22 5.03 6.91 -16.04
N ARG A 23 4.97 8.23 -15.80
CA ARG A 23 5.98 9.17 -16.28
C ARG A 23 7.27 9.03 -15.49
N GLU A 24 7.19 8.90 -14.16
CA GLU A 24 8.37 8.62 -13.31
C GLU A 24 9.07 7.31 -13.73
N PHE A 25 8.30 6.25 -13.97
CA PHE A 25 8.84 4.97 -14.42
C PHE A 25 9.44 5.06 -15.83
N ALA A 26 8.84 5.85 -16.73
CA ALA A 26 9.40 6.10 -18.05
C ALA A 26 10.74 6.84 -17.95
N LEU A 27 10.83 7.87 -17.09
CA LEU A 27 12.07 8.61 -16.83
C LEU A 27 13.17 7.68 -16.27
N LEU A 28 12.86 6.88 -15.24
CA LEU A 28 13.83 5.92 -14.67
C LEU A 28 14.31 4.90 -15.71
N ARG A 29 13.43 4.46 -16.62
CA ARG A 29 13.80 3.54 -17.72
C ARG A 29 14.64 4.22 -18.79
N MET A 30 14.44 5.51 -19.07
CA MET A 30 15.27 6.29 -19.99
C MET A 30 16.70 6.47 -19.46
N VAL A 31 16.88 6.51 -18.14
CA VAL A 31 18.20 6.51 -17.48
C VAL A 31 18.83 5.10 -17.43
N GLY A 32 18.12 4.07 -17.93
CA GLY A 32 18.65 2.69 -18.07
C GLY A 32 18.12 1.69 -17.04
N THR A 33 17.18 2.07 -16.17
CA THR A 33 16.60 1.15 -15.18
C THR A 33 15.78 0.06 -15.87
N THR A 34 16.01 -1.21 -15.53
CA THR A 34 15.24 -2.32 -16.08
C THR A 34 13.89 -2.48 -15.36
N ARG A 35 12.90 -3.09 -16.03
CA ARG A 35 11.58 -3.38 -15.42
C ARG A 35 11.68 -4.21 -14.13
N ARG A 36 12.67 -5.12 -14.05
CA ARG A 36 12.90 -5.96 -12.86
C ARG A 36 13.46 -5.17 -11.69
N GLN A 37 14.40 -4.26 -11.94
CA GLN A 37 14.96 -3.38 -10.90
C GLN A 37 13.89 -2.47 -10.31
N LEU A 38 13.07 -1.86 -11.16
CA LEU A 38 11.97 -1.01 -10.71
C LEU A 38 10.96 -1.79 -9.85
N LEU A 39 10.51 -2.96 -10.32
CA LEU A 39 9.58 -3.78 -9.53
C LEU A 39 10.21 -4.28 -8.23
N SER A 40 11.52 -4.54 -8.20
CA SER A 40 12.22 -4.91 -6.96
C SER A 40 12.30 -3.76 -5.97
N MET A 41 12.56 -2.55 -6.44
CA MET A 41 12.58 -1.34 -5.62
C MET A 41 11.20 -1.07 -4.99
N LEU A 42 10.14 -1.12 -5.82
CA LEU A 42 8.78 -0.91 -5.33
C LEU A 42 8.33 -1.97 -4.32
N ARG A 43 8.80 -3.23 -4.46
CA ARG A 43 8.57 -4.26 -3.44
C ARG A 43 9.20 -3.89 -2.11
N TRP A 44 10.43 -3.38 -2.12
CA TRP A 44 11.09 -2.93 -0.89
C TRP A 44 10.37 -1.76 -0.26
N GLU A 45 9.97 -0.78 -1.06
CA GLU A 45 9.21 0.37 -0.57
C GLU A 45 7.86 -0.06 0.05
N ALA A 46 7.12 -0.94 -0.61
CA ALA A 46 5.90 -1.53 -0.06
C ALA A 46 6.15 -2.32 1.23
N LEU A 47 7.27 -3.05 1.33
CA LEU A 47 7.64 -3.76 2.56
C LEU A 47 7.89 -2.78 3.71
N PHE A 48 8.63 -1.70 3.46
CA PHE A 48 8.91 -0.67 4.46
C PHE A 48 7.63 0.04 4.91
N ILE A 49 6.79 0.47 3.98
CA ILE A 49 5.51 1.14 4.28
C ILE A 49 4.58 0.19 5.04
N GLY A 50 4.46 -1.06 4.60
CA GLY A 50 3.64 -2.08 5.28
C GLY A 50 4.13 -2.36 6.70
N GLY A 51 5.45 -2.47 6.89
CA GLY A 51 6.06 -2.62 8.22
C GLY A 51 5.78 -1.43 9.14
N LEU A 52 5.94 -0.20 8.63
CA LEU A 52 5.62 1.02 9.40
C LEU A 52 4.13 1.10 9.75
N ALA A 53 3.24 0.75 8.81
CA ALA A 53 1.80 0.70 9.06
C ALA A 53 1.45 -0.30 10.18
N LEU A 54 2.11 -1.46 10.22
CA LEU A 54 1.92 -2.44 11.29
C LEU A 54 2.42 -1.94 12.64
N VAL A 55 3.56 -1.24 12.69
CA VAL A 55 4.09 -0.67 13.94
C VAL A 55 3.13 0.41 14.46
N VAL A 56 2.78 1.38 13.62
CA VAL A 56 1.90 2.50 13.99
C VAL A 56 0.50 1.99 14.33
N GLY A 57 -0.06 1.09 13.52
CA GLY A 57 -1.36 0.47 13.75
C GLY A 57 -1.36 -0.37 15.03
N GLY A 58 -0.30 -1.14 15.29
CA GLY A 58 -0.13 -1.91 16.51
C GLY A 58 -0.10 -1.04 17.77
N ILE A 59 0.62 0.09 17.72
CA ILE A 59 0.60 1.09 18.81
C ILE A 59 -0.82 1.62 19.01
N GLY A 60 -1.53 1.99 17.94
CA GLY A 60 -2.91 2.45 18.04
C GLY A 60 -3.86 1.43 18.66
N VAL A 61 -3.72 0.15 18.29
CA VAL A 61 -4.47 -0.96 18.90
C VAL A 61 -4.16 -1.09 20.39
N LEU A 62 -2.89 -1.03 20.79
CA LEU A 62 -2.51 -1.10 22.21
C LEU A 62 -3.07 0.08 23.00
N VAL A 63 -2.98 1.30 22.46
CA VAL A 63 -3.53 2.50 23.09
C VAL A 63 -5.04 2.37 23.32
N ALA A 64 -5.76 1.72 22.40
CA ALA A 64 -7.19 1.46 22.54
C ALA A 64 -7.51 0.29 23.50
N LEU A 65 -6.76 -0.81 23.42
CA LEU A 65 -7.08 -2.04 24.14
C LEU A 65 -6.60 -2.08 25.59
N VAL A 66 -5.48 -1.43 25.91
CA VAL A 66 -4.93 -1.39 27.29
C VAL A 66 -5.92 -0.81 28.30
N PRO A 67 -6.54 0.38 28.09
CA PRO A 67 -7.51 0.90 29.05
C PRO A 67 -8.77 0.02 29.12
N PHE A 68 -9.20 -0.57 28.00
CA PHE A 68 -10.32 -1.50 27.97
C PHE A 68 -10.04 -2.78 28.78
N SER A 69 -8.84 -3.36 28.63
CA SER A 69 -8.44 -4.58 29.35
C SER A 69 -8.26 -4.33 30.84
N MET A 70 -7.77 -3.15 31.23
CA MET A 70 -7.68 -2.76 32.64
C MET A 70 -9.05 -2.76 33.31
N VAL A 71 -10.09 -2.23 32.64
CA VAL A 71 -11.45 -2.16 33.20
C VAL A 71 -12.13 -3.54 33.21
N MET A 72 -11.95 -4.35 32.17
CA MET A 72 -12.67 -5.62 32.03
C MET A 72 -11.99 -6.81 32.70
N ALA A 73 -10.66 -6.90 32.62
CA ALA A 73 -9.88 -8.06 33.05
C ALA A 73 -8.95 -7.75 34.23
N GLY A 74 -8.84 -6.50 34.66
CA GLY A 74 -7.92 -6.07 35.73
C GLY A 74 -6.44 -6.19 35.35
N THR A 75 -6.12 -6.50 34.09
CA THR A 75 -4.75 -6.67 33.61
C THR A 75 -4.44 -5.71 32.45
N PRO A 76 -3.22 -5.17 32.38
CA PRO A 76 -2.80 -4.25 31.32
C PRO A 76 -2.44 -4.98 30.02
N VAL A 77 -2.47 -6.31 29.99
CA VAL A 77 -2.06 -7.11 28.83
C VAL A 77 -3.29 -7.61 28.09
N PRO A 78 -3.67 -6.99 26.96
CA PRO A 78 -4.75 -7.50 26.14
C PRO A 78 -4.36 -8.83 25.50
N TYR A 79 -5.22 -9.84 25.64
CA TYR A 79 -5.03 -11.13 24.99
C TYR A 79 -5.47 -11.06 23.52
N VAL A 80 -4.52 -11.24 22.61
CA VAL A 80 -4.80 -11.35 21.17
C VAL A 80 -4.40 -12.75 20.70
N PRO A 81 -5.32 -13.55 20.13
CA PRO A 81 -4.99 -14.86 19.59
C PRO A 81 -3.86 -14.76 18.54
N PRO A 82 -2.78 -15.56 18.64
CA PRO A 82 -1.64 -15.47 17.73
C PRO A 82 -2.01 -15.62 16.25
N LEU A 83 -3.00 -16.48 15.95
CA LEU A 83 -3.53 -16.68 14.60
C LEU A 83 -4.16 -15.41 14.02
N VAL A 84 -4.88 -14.64 14.83
CA VAL A 84 -5.49 -13.37 14.42
C VAL A 84 -4.41 -12.32 14.18
N GLY A 85 -3.41 -12.24 15.06
CA GLY A 85 -2.26 -11.34 14.88
C GLY A 85 -1.50 -11.62 13.59
N LEU A 86 -1.17 -12.89 13.33
CA LEU A 86 -0.52 -13.31 12.07
C LEU A 86 -1.40 -13.04 10.85
N GLY A 87 -2.72 -13.27 10.96
CA GLY A 87 -3.68 -12.97 9.90
C GLY A 87 -3.69 -11.47 9.56
N LEU A 88 -3.76 -10.60 10.55
CA LEU A 88 -3.74 -9.14 10.35
C LEU A 88 -2.42 -8.66 9.72
N VAL A 89 -1.28 -9.17 10.20
CA VAL A 89 0.03 -8.89 9.61
C VAL A 89 0.06 -9.32 8.14
N ALA A 90 -0.35 -10.55 7.85
CA ALA A 90 -0.35 -11.09 6.48
C ALA A 90 -1.27 -10.30 5.55
N VAL A 91 -2.49 -9.98 5.99
CA VAL A 91 -3.47 -9.21 5.19
C VAL A 91 -2.97 -7.79 4.93
N THR A 92 -2.46 -7.11 5.95
CA THR A 92 -1.92 -5.75 5.80
C THR A 92 -0.77 -5.73 4.80
N MET A 93 0.14 -6.70 4.92
CA MET A 93 1.29 -6.81 4.02
C MET A 93 0.86 -7.13 2.58
N LEU A 94 -0.13 -8.02 2.43
CA LEU A 94 -0.68 -8.37 1.13
C LEU A 94 -1.32 -7.15 0.46
N ILE A 95 -2.12 -6.38 1.21
CA ILE A 95 -2.77 -5.17 0.72
C ILE A 95 -1.71 -4.13 0.32
N ALA A 96 -0.70 -3.88 1.15
CA ALA A 96 0.37 -2.94 0.84
C ALA A 96 1.12 -3.32 -0.45
N GLN A 97 1.46 -4.60 -0.60
CA GLN A 97 2.12 -5.11 -1.81
C GLN A 97 1.23 -5.00 -3.04
N LEU A 98 -0.05 -5.36 -2.95
CA LEU A 98 -0.98 -5.29 -4.08
C LEU A 98 -1.25 -3.84 -4.50
N ALA A 99 -1.50 -2.95 -3.54
CA ALA A 99 -1.74 -1.54 -3.79
C ALA A 99 -0.57 -0.87 -4.52
N MET A 100 0.67 -1.32 -4.27
CA MET A 100 1.85 -0.78 -4.95
C MET A 100 2.16 -1.47 -6.29
N LEU A 101 2.10 -2.80 -6.33
CA LEU A 101 2.55 -3.57 -7.49
C LEU A 101 1.52 -3.65 -8.62
N VAL A 102 0.22 -3.63 -8.32
CA VAL A 102 -0.83 -3.68 -9.33
C VAL A 102 -0.78 -2.47 -10.27
N PRO A 103 -0.87 -1.22 -9.79
CA PRO A 103 -0.79 -0.05 -10.67
C PRO A 103 0.57 0.02 -11.37
N ALA A 104 1.67 -0.34 -10.69
CA ALA A 104 2.99 -0.35 -11.29
C ALA A 104 3.12 -1.35 -12.45
N ARG A 105 2.55 -2.55 -12.33
CA ARG A 105 2.55 -3.52 -13.43
C ARG A 105 1.70 -3.06 -14.61
N ILE A 106 0.56 -2.44 -14.34
CA ILE A 106 -0.32 -1.89 -15.38
C ILE A 106 0.40 -0.77 -16.13
N ALA A 107 0.99 0.18 -15.40
CA ALA A 107 1.79 1.28 -15.92
C ALA A 107 2.98 0.81 -16.78
N LEU A 108 3.62 -0.30 -16.40
CA LEU A 108 4.77 -0.81 -17.15
C LEU A 108 4.40 -1.51 -18.46
N ARG A 109 3.13 -1.82 -18.71
CA ARG A 109 2.68 -2.43 -19.97
C ARG A 109 2.70 -1.43 -21.13
N THR A 110 2.49 -0.14 -20.88
CA THR A 110 2.59 0.89 -21.91
C THR A 110 4.06 1.14 -22.30
N PRO A 111 4.37 1.23 -23.61
CA PRO A 111 5.69 1.60 -24.08
C PRO A 111 6.12 2.97 -23.54
N PRO A 112 7.38 3.14 -23.08
CA PRO A 112 7.84 4.39 -22.47
C PRO A 112 7.84 5.58 -23.44
N ALA A 113 7.97 5.32 -24.75
CA ALA A 113 7.92 6.36 -25.78
C ALA A 113 6.51 6.96 -25.97
N GLU A 114 5.45 6.19 -25.78
CA GLU A 114 4.05 6.68 -25.84
C GLU A 114 3.62 7.38 -24.55
N ALA A 115 4.19 6.99 -23.41
CA ALA A 115 3.88 7.58 -22.12
C ALA A 115 4.34 9.05 -21.99
N LEU A 116 5.34 9.47 -22.78
CA LEU A 116 5.87 10.83 -22.77
C LEU A 116 5.23 11.77 -23.80
N THR A 117 4.58 11.23 -24.83
CA THR A 117 4.02 12.01 -25.95
C THR A 117 2.53 12.28 -25.83
N LYS A 118 1.82 11.64 -24.88
CA LYS A 118 0.37 11.84 -24.69
C LYS A 118 0.10 13.14 -23.90
N PRO A 119 -0.54 14.17 -24.48
CA PRO A 119 -0.95 15.37 -23.74
C PRO A 119 -2.12 15.04 -22.81
N MET A 120 -2.21 15.78 -21.69
CA MET A 120 -3.24 15.61 -20.67
C MET A 120 -4.66 15.91 -21.17
#